data_AF-A0A916M9N1-F1
#
_entry.id   AF-A0A916M9N1-F1
#
_cell.length_a   1.000
_cell.length_b   1.000
_cell.length_c   1.000
_cell.angle_alpha   90.00
_cell.angle_beta   90.00
_cell.angle_gamma   90.00
#
_symmetry.space_group_name_H-M   'P 1'
#
loop_
_entity.id
_entity.type
_entity.pdbx_description
1 polymer ?
#
loop_
_entity_poly.entity_id
_entity_poly.type
_entity_poly.pdbx_seq_one_letter_code
_entity_poly.pdbx_strand_id
1 'polypeptide(L)'
;MLRSQKLLLSLSAALGLALGSAPASALTVTAADLPNYTPSVDLGDVLVTGIGGPFAHKTVGGFDMVGILGGWEGGEIDLSVPEGILFEFDTAQIVTELQIGALFAALEEDDLYDEQALIEVTFADNTTASYVLAVTGGTSAAWSGLGTVSNVSPATTGNGAVWSLANPFGSAAVTSLTLSPIGPDVPENFRNNDYSFVSLSTVVVPEPGTLAMMGFGLTGLAIFGRRRSVI
;
A
#
# COMPACT_ATOMS: atom_id res chain seq x y z
N MET A 1 7.72 18.65 -76.09
CA MET A 1 6.91 17.46 -75.72
C MET A 1 7.51 16.84 -74.47
N LEU A 2 6.66 16.63 -73.46
CA LEU A 2 6.95 16.24 -72.08
C LEU A 2 7.64 14.86 -71.95
N ARG A 3 8.47 14.68 -70.91
CA ARG A 3 8.14 13.72 -69.84
C ARG A 3 8.91 14.02 -68.54
N SER A 4 8.09 14.28 -67.52
CA SER A 4 8.40 14.67 -66.15
C SER A 4 8.98 13.51 -65.34
N GLN A 5 10.01 13.80 -64.55
CA GLN A 5 10.51 12.98 -63.44
C GLN A 5 9.40 12.84 -62.39
N LYS A 6 8.99 11.60 -62.09
CA LYS A 6 8.15 11.30 -60.92
C LYS A 6 9.05 10.88 -59.77
N LEU A 7 9.29 11.82 -58.85
CA LEU A 7 9.88 11.55 -57.54
C LEU A 7 8.80 10.90 -56.67
N LEU A 8 8.91 9.59 -56.43
CA LEU A 8 8.06 8.86 -55.50
C LEU A 8 8.61 9.10 -54.08
N LEU A 9 7.92 9.95 -53.32
CA LEU A 9 8.17 10.16 -51.90
C LEU A 9 7.45 9.04 -51.13
N SER A 10 8.18 8.04 -50.66
CA SER A 10 7.66 7.00 -49.77
C SER A 10 7.49 7.59 -48.36
N LEU A 11 6.25 7.88 -47.98
CA LEU A 11 5.89 8.26 -46.61
C LEU A 11 5.75 6.98 -45.78
N SER A 12 6.82 6.58 -45.11
CA SER A 12 6.79 5.50 -44.12
C SER A 12 6.06 5.99 -42.87
N ALA A 13 4.78 5.64 -42.75
CA ALA A 13 4.04 5.78 -41.49
C ALA A 13 4.57 4.74 -40.51
N ALA A 14 5.43 5.18 -39.58
CA ALA A 14 5.85 4.38 -38.44
C ALA A 14 4.65 4.20 -37.51
N LEU A 15 3.97 3.06 -37.65
CA LEU A 15 3.00 2.58 -36.67
C LEU A 15 3.80 2.02 -35.49
N GLY A 16 4.14 2.89 -34.54
CA GLY A 16 4.74 2.48 -33.27
C GLY A 16 3.78 1.52 -32.56
N LEU A 17 4.21 0.28 -32.35
CA LEU A 17 3.54 -0.64 -31.45
C LEU A 17 3.52 -0.01 -30.06
N ALA A 18 2.35 0.51 -29.67
CA ALA A 18 2.04 0.70 -28.27
C ALA A 18 1.90 -0.69 -27.66
N LEU A 19 2.99 -1.21 -27.08
CA LEU A 19 2.90 -2.24 -26.05
C LEU A 19 2.13 -1.60 -24.90
N GLY A 20 0.83 -1.85 -24.85
CA GLY A 20 -0.01 -1.35 -23.77
C GLY A 20 0.43 -2.04 -22.48
N SER A 21 1.06 -1.28 -21.57
CA SER A 21 0.92 -1.58 -20.15
C SER A 21 -0.57 -1.55 -19.84
N ALA A 22 -1.07 -2.59 -19.16
CA ALA A 22 -2.42 -2.53 -18.62
C ALA A 22 -2.51 -1.29 -17.72
N PRO A 23 -3.60 -0.50 -17.80
CA PRO A 23 -3.75 0.63 -16.90
C PRO A 23 -3.77 0.10 -15.47
N ALA A 24 -2.88 0.61 -14.63
CA ALA A 24 -2.88 0.29 -13.21
C ALA A 24 -4.28 0.56 -12.62
N SER A 25 -4.72 -0.26 -11.67
CA SER A 25 -6.03 -0.15 -11.04
C SER A 25 -5.94 0.16 -9.54
N ALA A 26 -7.00 0.74 -8.98
CA ALA A 26 -7.13 0.86 -7.52
C ALA A 26 -7.12 -0.54 -6.90
N LEU A 27 -6.38 -0.70 -5.81
CA LEU A 27 -6.14 -2.00 -5.18
C LEU A 27 -6.73 -2.00 -3.77
N THR A 28 -7.34 -3.13 -3.40
CA THR A 28 -7.65 -3.46 -2.01
C THR A 28 -7.04 -4.81 -1.70
N VAL A 29 -6.16 -4.85 -0.70
CA VAL A 29 -5.59 -6.07 -0.13
C VAL A 29 -6.19 -6.27 1.26
N THR A 30 -6.60 -7.49 1.56
CA THR A 30 -7.17 -7.89 2.86
C THR A 30 -6.43 -9.10 3.39
N ALA A 31 -6.69 -9.47 4.65
CA ALA A 31 -6.20 -10.71 5.24
C ALA A 31 -6.45 -11.95 4.35
N ALA A 32 -7.61 -12.02 3.71
CA ALA A 32 -7.99 -13.14 2.85
C ALA A 32 -7.12 -13.31 1.60
N ASP A 33 -6.48 -12.23 1.14
CA ASP A 33 -5.61 -12.22 -0.04
C ASP A 33 -4.19 -12.74 0.27
N LEU A 34 -3.87 -12.95 1.56
CA LEU A 34 -2.55 -13.38 2.03
C LEU A 34 -2.63 -14.77 2.67
N PRO A 35 -2.67 -15.89 1.93
CA PRO A 35 -2.99 -17.19 2.49
C PRO A 35 -2.00 -17.66 3.55
N ASN A 36 -2.53 -18.29 4.60
CA ASN A 36 -1.74 -18.86 5.68
C ASN A 36 -0.63 -19.80 5.15
N TYR A 37 0.54 -19.74 5.77
CA TYR A 37 1.75 -20.50 5.43
C TYR A 37 2.37 -20.20 4.06
N THR A 38 2.03 -19.06 3.46
CA THR A 38 2.60 -18.60 2.19
C THR A 38 3.63 -17.50 2.44
N PRO A 39 4.87 -17.57 1.88
CA PRO A 39 5.90 -16.56 2.09
C PRO A 39 5.71 -15.29 1.27
N SER A 40 5.08 -15.40 0.10
CA SER A 40 4.77 -14.25 -0.74
C SER A 40 3.59 -14.54 -1.67
N VAL A 41 2.85 -13.49 -2.02
CA VAL A 41 1.71 -13.54 -2.93
C VAL A 41 1.83 -12.39 -3.93
N ASP A 42 1.80 -12.74 -5.21
CA ASP A 42 1.66 -11.79 -6.30
C ASP A 42 0.16 -11.59 -6.59
N LEU A 43 -0.33 -10.37 -6.36
CA LEU A 43 -1.72 -9.96 -6.57
C LEU A 43 -1.89 -9.16 -7.88
N GLY A 44 -0.89 -9.16 -8.75
CA GLY A 44 -0.89 -8.48 -10.04
C GLY A 44 -0.32 -7.06 -9.98
N ASP A 45 -0.95 -6.16 -9.22
CA ASP A 45 -0.48 -4.75 -9.08
C ASP A 45 0.42 -4.56 -7.82
N VAL A 46 0.55 -5.59 -7.00
CA VAL A 46 1.40 -5.61 -5.79
C VAL A 46 1.95 -7.02 -5.55
N LEU A 47 3.22 -7.09 -5.17
CA LEU A 47 3.82 -8.25 -4.54
C LEU A 47 3.81 -8.04 -3.03
N VAL A 48 3.22 -8.97 -2.28
CA VAL A 48 3.23 -8.95 -0.82
C VAL A 48 4.12 -10.07 -0.31
N THR A 49 5.07 -9.75 0.57
CA THR A 49 6.06 -10.70 1.09
C THR A 49 6.10 -10.66 2.62
N GLY A 50 6.06 -11.84 3.24
CA GLY A 50 6.35 -12.01 4.65
C GLY A 50 7.86 -11.97 4.89
N ILE A 51 8.30 -11.05 5.75
CA ILE A 51 9.67 -10.94 6.24
C ILE A 51 9.78 -11.77 7.52
N GLY A 52 10.85 -12.54 7.67
CA GLY A 52 11.08 -13.39 8.85
C GLY A 52 10.37 -14.75 8.80
N GLY A 53 9.30 -14.90 8.03
CA GLY A 53 8.56 -16.15 7.87
C GLY A 53 7.39 -16.05 6.90
N PRO A 54 6.65 -17.15 6.64
CA PRO A 54 5.43 -17.10 5.86
C PRO A 54 4.29 -16.41 6.62
N PHE A 55 3.23 -15.99 5.93
CA PHE A 55 2.06 -15.40 6.57
C PHE A 55 1.41 -16.35 7.58
N ALA A 56 0.92 -15.82 8.70
CA ALA A 56 0.07 -16.52 9.64
C ALA A 56 -1.19 -15.72 9.94
N HIS A 57 -2.32 -16.42 9.99
CA HIS A 57 -3.62 -15.81 10.28
C HIS A 57 -3.96 -15.95 11.76
N LYS A 58 -4.55 -14.91 12.34
CA LYS A 58 -5.25 -14.97 13.62
C LYS A 58 -6.58 -14.25 13.54
N THR A 59 -7.53 -14.69 14.34
CA THR A 59 -8.84 -14.04 14.46
C THR A 59 -9.01 -13.52 15.87
N VAL A 60 -9.16 -12.20 16.02
CA VAL A 60 -9.31 -11.54 17.32
C VAL A 60 -10.51 -10.60 17.27
N GLY A 61 -11.40 -10.68 18.26
CA GLY A 61 -12.62 -9.86 18.31
C GLY A 61 -13.52 -9.96 17.06
N GLY A 62 -13.43 -11.05 16.30
CA GLY A 62 -14.18 -11.27 15.06
C GLY A 62 -13.55 -10.68 13.80
N PHE A 63 -12.34 -10.11 13.88
CA PHE A 63 -11.57 -9.63 12.75
C PHE A 63 -10.53 -10.66 12.34
N ASP A 64 -10.42 -10.91 11.04
CA ASP A 64 -9.38 -11.74 10.45
C ASP A 64 -8.15 -10.88 10.15
N MET A 65 -6.99 -11.33 10.60
CA MET A 65 -5.75 -10.56 10.56
C MET A 65 -4.57 -11.43 10.20
N VAL A 66 -3.52 -10.80 9.68
CA VAL A 66 -2.32 -11.49 9.20
C VAL A 66 -1.08 -10.89 9.81
N GLY A 67 -0.27 -11.73 10.43
CA GLY A 67 1.10 -11.44 10.80
C GLY A 67 2.01 -12.48 10.17
N ILE A 68 3.08 -12.83 10.88
CA ILE A 68 4.08 -13.77 10.43
C ILE A 68 3.99 -15.06 11.23
N LEU A 69 4.21 -16.19 10.53
CA LEU A 69 4.35 -17.49 11.13
C LEU A 69 5.73 -17.58 11.74
N GLY A 70 5.76 -17.57 13.06
CA GLY A 70 6.99 -17.47 13.81
C GLY A 70 6.70 -16.80 15.12
N GLY A 71 7.75 -16.23 15.69
CA GLY A 71 7.58 -15.33 16.81
C GLY A 71 7.16 -15.92 18.15
N TRP A 72 6.82 -15.00 19.07
CA TRP A 72 6.22 -15.24 20.37
C TRP A 72 4.75 -15.67 20.23
N GLU A 73 4.01 -14.99 19.35
CA GLU A 73 2.64 -15.33 18.97
C GLU A 73 2.49 -15.40 17.45
N GLY A 74 2.19 -16.59 16.93
CA GLY A 74 1.95 -16.77 15.51
C GLY A 74 0.74 -15.98 15.04
N GLY A 75 0.92 -15.22 13.96
CA GLY A 75 -0.14 -14.37 13.40
C GLY A 75 -0.03 -12.90 13.76
N GLU A 76 1.01 -12.49 14.49
CA GLU A 76 1.45 -11.10 14.66
C GLU A 76 2.81 -10.86 14.01
N ILE A 77 3.19 -9.60 13.88
CA ILE A 77 4.52 -9.13 13.48
C ILE A 77 5.30 -8.82 14.75
N ASP A 78 6.40 -9.51 15.02
CA ASP A 78 7.13 -9.32 16.27
C ASP A 78 8.64 -9.00 16.14
N LEU A 79 9.24 -8.60 17.26
CA LEU A 79 10.68 -8.26 17.39
C LEU A 79 11.61 -9.43 17.67
N SER A 80 11.07 -10.57 18.06
CA SER A 80 11.87 -11.72 18.53
C SER A 80 12.78 -12.25 17.42
N VAL A 81 12.32 -12.10 16.19
CA VAL A 81 13.03 -12.20 14.92
C VAL A 81 12.64 -10.96 14.09
N PRO A 82 13.44 -10.50 13.11
CA PRO A 82 13.01 -9.39 12.26
C PRO A 82 11.86 -9.86 11.37
N GLU A 83 10.63 -9.69 11.85
CA GLU A 83 9.39 -9.97 11.13
C GLU A 83 8.83 -8.71 10.49
N GLY A 84 7.96 -8.90 9.49
CA GLY A 84 7.25 -7.79 8.87
C GLY A 84 6.50 -8.21 7.63
N ILE A 85 5.65 -7.31 7.10
CA ILE A 85 4.93 -7.52 5.85
C ILE A 85 5.31 -6.40 4.89
N LEU A 86 5.93 -6.77 3.77
CA LEU A 86 6.35 -5.86 2.72
C LEU A 86 5.35 -5.90 1.56
N PHE A 87 4.90 -4.72 1.16
CA PHE A 87 4.11 -4.46 -0.05
C PHE A 87 5.00 -3.74 -1.06
N GLU A 88 5.20 -4.34 -2.23
CA GLU A 88 5.93 -3.77 -3.37
C GLU A 88 4.96 -3.53 -4.52
N PHE A 89 4.71 -2.27 -4.86
CA PHE A 89 3.77 -1.91 -5.92
C PHE A 89 4.46 -1.82 -7.27
N ASP A 90 3.89 -2.46 -8.29
CA ASP A 90 4.39 -2.42 -9.67
C ASP A 90 4.33 -1.00 -10.26
N THR A 91 3.30 -0.25 -9.87
CA THR A 91 3.12 1.17 -10.18
C THR A 91 2.87 1.93 -8.90
N ALA A 92 3.44 3.12 -8.75
CA ALA A 92 3.26 3.91 -7.54
C ALA A 92 1.79 4.21 -7.24
N GLN A 93 1.37 3.97 -6.01
CA GLN A 93 -0.02 4.06 -5.54
C GLN A 93 -0.17 5.15 -4.48
N ILE A 94 -1.34 5.78 -4.38
CA ILE A 94 -1.70 6.59 -3.21
C ILE A 94 -2.45 5.70 -2.23
N VAL A 95 -1.92 5.54 -1.02
CA VAL A 95 -2.59 4.78 0.05
C VAL A 95 -3.73 5.62 0.63
N THR A 96 -4.96 5.14 0.48
CA THR A 96 -6.16 5.82 0.98
C THR A 96 -6.61 5.31 2.34
N GLU A 97 -6.36 4.04 2.63
CA GLU A 97 -6.64 3.44 3.95
C GLU A 97 -5.63 2.33 4.26
N LEU A 98 -5.18 2.25 5.52
CA LEU A 98 -4.46 1.12 6.09
C LEU A 98 -5.14 0.76 7.42
N GLN A 99 -5.52 -0.50 7.60
CA GLN A 99 -6.03 -1.03 8.85
C GLN A 99 -5.04 -2.00 9.48
N ILE A 100 -4.76 -1.74 10.76
CA ILE A 100 -3.88 -2.54 11.62
C ILE A 100 -4.73 -3.01 12.80
N GLY A 101 -4.57 -4.28 13.19
CA GLY A 101 -5.26 -4.89 14.32
C GLY A 101 -4.29 -5.53 15.29
N ALA A 102 -4.83 -6.06 16.39
CA ALA A 102 -4.04 -6.55 17.52
C ALA A 102 -3.03 -5.49 17.98
N LEU A 103 -3.50 -4.25 18.16
CA LEU A 103 -2.70 -3.14 18.71
C LEU A 103 -3.41 -2.61 19.97
N PHE A 104 -3.16 -3.28 21.09
CA PHE A 104 -3.77 -3.15 22.40
C PHE A 104 -3.19 -2.01 23.25
N ALA A 105 -3.99 -1.60 24.24
CA ALA A 105 -3.58 -0.63 25.23
C ALA A 105 -2.89 -1.33 26.40
N ALA A 106 -2.10 -0.60 27.18
CA ALA A 106 -1.46 -1.14 28.37
C ALA A 106 -2.49 -1.80 29.31
N LEU A 107 -2.11 -2.95 29.89
CA LEU A 107 -2.89 -3.79 30.80
C LEU A 107 -4.05 -4.57 30.16
N GLU A 108 -4.12 -4.59 28.84
CA GLU A 108 -5.05 -5.42 28.06
C GLU A 108 -4.28 -6.57 27.41
N GLU A 109 -4.89 -7.75 27.22
CA GLU A 109 -4.23 -8.94 26.63
C GLU A 109 -2.84 -9.29 27.22
N ASP A 110 -2.67 -9.11 28.53
CA ASP A 110 -1.39 -9.31 29.26
C ASP A 110 -0.25 -8.34 28.89
N ASP A 111 -0.57 -7.25 28.19
CA ASP A 111 0.37 -6.16 27.91
C ASP A 111 0.67 -5.29 29.12
N LEU A 112 1.92 -4.85 29.25
CA LEU A 112 2.29 -3.89 30.28
C LEU A 112 2.36 -2.45 29.75
N TYR A 113 2.39 -2.28 28.42
CA TYR A 113 2.59 -1.01 27.72
C TYR A 113 1.65 -0.88 26.53
N ASP A 114 1.33 0.36 26.15
CA ASP A 114 0.55 0.62 24.95
C ASP A 114 1.33 0.18 23.70
N GLU A 115 0.69 -0.60 22.83
CA GLU A 115 1.35 -1.16 21.67
C GLU A 115 1.58 -0.13 20.56
N GLN A 116 2.63 -0.37 19.77
CA GLN A 116 3.03 0.51 18.67
C GLN A 116 3.36 -0.26 17.39
N ALA A 117 2.91 0.29 16.26
CA ALA A 117 3.24 -0.20 14.93
C ALA A 117 4.17 0.79 14.21
N LEU A 118 5.24 0.26 13.61
CA LEU A 118 6.15 0.99 12.73
C LEU A 118 5.79 0.73 11.26
N ILE A 119 5.55 1.81 10.52
CA ILE A 119 5.24 1.76 9.10
C ILE A 119 6.34 2.51 8.34
N GLU A 120 7.06 1.78 7.51
CA GLU A 120 8.15 2.30 6.68
C GLU A 120 7.67 2.40 5.23
N VAL A 121 7.99 3.50 4.57
CA VAL A 121 7.44 3.81 3.25
C VAL A 121 8.55 4.31 2.33
N THR A 122 8.56 3.81 1.10
CA THR A 122 9.33 4.40 0.00
C THR A 122 8.36 5.11 -0.95
N PHE A 123 8.63 6.38 -1.23
CA PHE A 123 7.83 7.18 -2.15
C PHE A 123 8.32 7.06 -3.59
N ALA A 124 7.51 7.51 -4.54
CA ALA A 124 7.83 7.49 -5.98
C ALA A 124 9.07 8.33 -6.36
N ASP A 125 9.49 9.27 -5.50
CA ASP A 125 10.73 10.04 -5.68
C ASP A 125 11.96 9.34 -5.06
N ASN A 126 11.79 8.11 -4.57
CA ASN A 126 12.77 7.28 -3.84
C ASN A 126 13.17 7.83 -2.47
N THR A 127 12.47 8.83 -1.93
CA THR A 127 12.63 9.18 -0.52
C THR A 127 11.96 8.14 0.36
N THR A 128 12.50 7.94 1.56
CA THR A 128 11.96 7.01 2.55
C THR A 128 11.51 7.75 3.79
N ALA A 129 10.45 7.28 4.44
CA ALA A 129 10.00 7.79 5.73
C ALA A 129 9.52 6.65 6.64
N SER A 130 9.57 6.91 7.94
CA SER A 130 9.07 6.01 8.98
C SER A 130 8.00 6.74 9.78
N TYR A 131 6.90 6.05 10.03
CA TYR A 131 5.76 6.56 10.78
C TYR A 131 5.35 5.58 11.87
N VAL A 132 4.76 6.09 12.93
CA VAL A 132 4.34 5.31 14.10
C VAL A 132 2.86 5.53 14.34
N LEU A 133 2.14 4.42 14.47
CA LEU A 133 0.82 4.38 15.10
C LEU A 133 1.03 3.89 16.54
N ALA A 134 0.69 4.72 17.51
CA ALA A 134 0.82 4.41 18.92
C ALA A 134 -0.55 4.43 19.60
N VAL A 135 -0.91 3.34 20.28
CA VAL A 135 -2.07 3.32 21.17
C VAL A 135 -1.81 4.26 22.34
N THR A 136 -2.86 4.92 22.82
CA THR A 136 -2.79 5.84 23.98
C THR A 136 -3.88 5.57 25.01
N GLY A 137 -4.65 4.50 24.79
CA GLY A 137 -5.77 4.06 25.62
C GLY A 137 -6.75 3.20 24.82
N GLY A 138 -7.67 2.53 25.50
CA GLY A 138 -8.56 1.53 24.90
C GLY A 138 -9.43 2.01 23.71
N THR A 139 -9.58 3.32 23.50
CA THR A 139 -10.31 3.88 22.34
C THR A 139 -9.58 5.06 21.68
N SER A 140 -8.33 5.33 22.03
CA SER A 140 -7.53 6.42 21.45
C SER A 140 -6.16 5.95 20.97
N ALA A 141 -5.72 6.48 19.83
CA ALA A 141 -4.39 6.27 19.29
C ALA A 141 -3.87 7.57 18.67
N ALA A 142 -2.55 7.67 18.53
CA ALA A 142 -1.84 8.76 17.89
C ALA A 142 -1.12 8.26 16.64
N TRP A 143 -1.27 9.01 15.55
CA TRP A 143 -0.58 8.73 14.28
C TRP A 143 0.44 9.83 14.01
N SER A 144 1.69 9.44 13.68
CA SER A 144 2.77 10.39 13.44
C SER A 144 2.84 10.93 11.99
N GLY A 145 2.07 10.35 11.07
CA GLY A 145 2.02 10.75 9.67
C GLY A 145 0.97 11.79 9.35
N LEU A 146 0.57 11.85 8.08
CA LEU A 146 -0.53 12.68 7.59
C LEU A 146 -1.88 11.97 7.78
N GLY A 147 -2.98 12.66 7.49
CA GLY A 147 -4.30 12.05 7.55
C GLY A 147 -4.83 11.91 8.97
N THR A 148 -5.65 10.88 9.21
CA THR A 148 -6.35 10.69 10.50
C THR A 148 -6.40 9.22 10.92
N VAL A 149 -6.31 8.98 12.23
CA VAL A 149 -6.56 7.67 12.84
C VAL A 149 -7.96 7.61 13.44
N SER A 150 -8.62 6.46 13.32
CA SER A 150 -9.92 6.19 13.94
C SER A 150 -9.95 4.79 14.59
N ASN A 151 -10.69 4.66 15.68
CA ASN A 151 -10.90 3.38 16.35
C ASN A 151 -12.00 2.59 15.62
N VAL A 152 -11.65 1.43 15.06
CA VAL A 152 -12.59 0.50 14.41
C VAL A 152 -13.08 -0.53 15.42
N SER A 153 -12.18 -1.01 16.28
CA SER A 153 -12.47 -1.88 17.41
C SER A 153 -11.65 -1.44 18.62
N PRO A 154 -12.22 -1.39 19.84
CA PRO A 154 -11.47 -0.98 21.03
C PRO A 154 -10.21 -1.81 21.25
N ALA A 155 -9.15 -1.16 21.74
CA ALA A 155 -7.89 -1.78 22.17
C ALA A 155 -8.01 -2.33 23.59
N THR A 156 -9.02 -3.17 23.82
CA THR A 156 -9.32 -3.79 25.11
C THR A 156 -9.54 -5.29 24.93
N THR A 157 -9.27 -6.07 25.97
CA THR A 157 -9.31 -7.54 26.00
C THR A 157 -10.57 -8.10 25.33
N GLY A 158 -10.39 -9.09 24.46
CA GLY A 158 -11.46 -9.76 23.71
C GLY A 158 -11.98 -8.99 22.50
N ASN A 159 -11.43 -7.82 22.18
CA ASN A 159 -11.71 -7.05 20.96
C ASN A 159 -10.55 -7.17 19.98
N GLY A 160 -10.74 -6.77 18.72
CA GLY A 160 -9.69 -6.87 17.72
C GLY A 160 -8.61 -5.79 17.83
N ALA A 161 -8.82 -4.74 18.64
CA ALA A 161 -7.88 -3.61 18.74
C ALA A 161 -7.50 -3.03 17.37
N VAL A 162 -8.53 -2.82 16.53
CA VAL A 162 -8.38 -2.42 15.13
C VAL A 162 -8.43 -0.90 14.99
N TRP A 163 -7.46 -0.37 14.25
CA TRP A 163 -7.30 1.04 13.95
C TRP A 163 -7.29 1.25 12.44
N SER A 164 -8.02 2.26 11.96
CA SER A 164 -7.99 2.68 10.55
C SER A 164 -7.23 3.99 10.42
N LEU A 165 -6.22 3.99 9.54
CA LEU A 165 -5.47 5.15 9.11
C LEU A 165 -5.99 5.61 7.74
N ALA A 166 -6.71 6.72 7.72
CA ALA A 166 -7.23 7.31 6.49
C ALA A 166 -6.23 8.32 5.89
N ASN A 167 -5.88 8.13 4.62
CA ASN A 167 -4.88 8.90 3.87
C ASN A 167 -3.57 9.11 4.65
N PRO A 168 -2.93 8.04 5.16
CA PRO A 168 -1.80 8.13 6.10
C PRO A 168 -0.59 8.91 5.58
N PHE A 169 -0.46 9.01 4.26
CA PHE A 169 0.64 9.69 3.57
C PHE A 169 0.14 10.85 2.68
N GLY A 170 -1.10 11.30 2.87
CA GLY A 170 -1.72 12.34 2.06
C GLY A 170 -1.86 11.91 0.59
N SER A 171 -1.46 12.77 -0.33
CA SER A 171 -1.48 12.50 -1.78
C SER A 171 -0.13 11.99 -2.32
N ALA A 172 0.79 11.60 -1.45
CA ALA A 172 2.09 11.10 -1.86
C ALA A 172 1.94 9.71 -2.50
N ALA A 173 2.64 9.52 -3.62
CA ALA A 173 2.71 8.25 -4.32
C ALA A 173 3.75 7.35 -3.64
N VAL A 174 3.36 6.11 -3.33
CA VAL A 174 4.13 5.09 -2.61
C VAL A 174 4.48 3.96 -3.57
N THR A 175 5.74 3.53 -3.55
CA THR A 175 6.24 2.37 -4.31
C THR A 175 6.45 1.15 -3.43
N SER A 176 6.76 1.35 -2.14
CA SER A 176 6.77 0.25 -1.17
C SER A 176 6.28 0.71 0.20
N LEU A 177 5.67 -0.22 0.93
CA LEU A 177 5.26 -0.06 2.31
C LEU A 177 5.66 -1.31 3.09
N THR A 178 6.30 -1.14 4.25
CA THR A 178 6.64 -2.23 5.16
C THR A 178 5.98 -2.00 6.50
N LEU A 179 5.29 -3.02 6.98
CA LEU A 179 4.86 -3.14 8.36
C LEU A 179 5.97 -3.88 9.12
N SER A 180 6.63 -3.18 10.03
CA SER A 180 7.73 -3.70 10.85
C SER A 180 7.42 -3.47 12.33
N PRO A 181 7.99 -4.25 13.25
CA PRO A 181 7.89 -3.94 14.67
C PRO A 181 8.91 -2.84 15.03
N ILE A 182 8.71 -2.13 16.14
CA ILE A 182 9.62 -1.03 16.55
C ILE A 182 10.73 -1.52 17.52
N GLY A 183 12.00 -1.23 17.18
CA GLY A 183 13.24 -1.72 17.84
C GLY A 183 13.52 -1.27 19.29
N PRO A 184 14.60 -1.80 19.92
CA PRO A 184 14.61 -2.32 21.30
C PRO A 184 14.96 -1.29 22.38
N ASP A 185 14.50 -0.04 22.27
CA ASP A 185 14.65 0.97 23.34
C ASP A 185 13.77 0.68 24.58
N VAL A 186 13.24 -0.54 24.66
CA VAL A 186 12.34 -1.06 25.67
C VAL A 186 12.93 -2.39 26.19
N PRO A 187 13.10 -2.58 27.52
CA PRO A 187 13.71 -3.78 28.08
C PRO A 187 13.04 -5.08 27.61
N GLU A 188 13.72 -6.23 27.70
CA GLU A 188 13.28 -7.52 27.11
C GLU A 188 11.86 -8.00 27.45
N ASN A 189 11.24 -7.45 28.50
CA ASN A 189 9.86 -7.72 28.94
C ASN A 189 8.83 -6.67 28.46
N PHE A 190 9.21 -5.79 27.53
CA PHE A 190 8.44 -4.64 27.02
C PHE A 190 8.24 -4.77 25.49
N ARG A 191 8.13 -6.00 24.98
CA ARG A 191 8.03 -6.31 23.55
C ARG A 191 6.63 -6.04 22.99
N ASN A 192 6.06 -4.87 23.29
CA ASN A 192 4.67 -4.49 23.00
C ASN A 192 4.53 -3.88 21.60
N ASN A 193 4.98 -4.61 20.59
CA ASN A 193 4.97 -4.16 19.20
C ASN A 193 4.53 -5.28 18.25
N ASP A 194 3.88 -6.28 18.81
CA ASP A 194 3.05 -7.27 18.16
C ASP A 194 1.83 -6.56 17.59
N TYR A 195 1.60 -6.77 16.30
CA TYR A 195 0.38 -6.34 15.65
C TYR A 195 0.19 -7.11 14.36
N SER A 196 -1.01 -6.99 13.80
CA SER A 196 -1.41 -7.71 12.61
C SER A 196 -1.92 -6.76 11.52
N PHE A 197 -1.66 -7.13 10.28
CA PHE A 197 -2.28 -6.52 9.11
C PHE A 197 -3.76 -6.93 8.99
N VAL A 198 -4.64 -5.98 8.68
CA VAL A 198 -6.06 -6.24 8.41
C VAL A 198 -6.40 -5.96 6.95
N SER A 199 -6.12 -4.74 6.48
CA SER A 199 -6.39 -4.34 5.11
C SER A 199 -5.60 -3.12 4.65
N LEU A 200 -5.44 -2.98 3.33
CA LEU A 200 -4.80 -1.86 2.67
C LEU A 200 -5.61 -1.50 1.42
N SER A 201 -5.99 -0.23 1.28
CA SER A 201 -6.67 0.28 0.09
C SER A 201 -5.88 1.42 -0.54
N THR A 202 -5.79 1.41 -1.85
CA THR A 202 -5.05 2.40 -2.63
C THR A 202 -5.82 2.89 -3.85
N VAL A 203 -5.37 4.00 -4.41
CA VAL A 203 -5.76 4.49 -5.73
C VAL A 203 -4.54 4.75 -6.58
N VAL A 204 -4.68 4.54 -7.89
CA VAL A 204 -3.59 4.74 -8.85
C VAL A 204 -3.28 6.19 -9.11
N VAL A 205 -1.98 6.45 -9.23
CA VAL A 205 -1.45 7.74 -9.71
C VAL A 205 -1.46 7.72 -11.22
N PRO A 206 -2.18 8.63 -11.92
CA PRO A 206 -2.17 8.67 -13.37
C PRO A 206 -0.75 8.87 -13.90
N GLU A 207 -0.30 7.96 -14.76
CA GLU A 207 1.02 8.08 -15.37
C GLU A 207 1.12 9.37 -16.22
N PRO A 208 2.30 10.04 -16.23
CA PRO A 208 2.53 11.21 -17.10
C PRO A 208 2.24 10.91 -18.59
N GLY A 209 2.49 9.66 -19.03
CA GLY A 209 2.19 9.20 -20.39
C GLY A 209 0.70 9.23 -20.73
N THR A 210 -0.17 8.84 -19.80
CA THR A 210 -1.63 8.90 -19.95
C THR A 210 -2.11 10.33 -20.12
N LEU A 211 -1.55 11.26 -19.32
CA LEU A 211 -1.86 12.69 -19.44
C LEU A 211 -1.35 13.27 -20.77
N ALA A 212 -0.17 12.87 -21.22
CA ALA A 212 0.39 13.30 -22.50
C ALA A 212 -0.47 12.79 -23.68
N MET A 213 -0.86 11.52 -23.69
CA MET A 213 -1.70 10.93 -24.73
C MET A 213 -3.11 11.52 -24.74
N MET A 214 -3.70 11.78 -23.57
CA MET A 214 -4.95 12.53 -23.46
C MET A 214 -4.78 13.94 -24.04
N GLY A 215 -3.70 14.64 -23.70
CA GLY A 215 -3.37 15.96 -24.24
C GLY A 215 -3.23 15.95 -25.77
N PHE A 216 -2.52 14.96 -26.32
CA PHE A 216 -2.39 14.79 -27.77
C PHE A 216 -3.72 14.45 -28.44
N GLY A 217 -4.51 13.56 -27.85
CA GLY A 217 -5.83 13.18 -28.36
C GLY A 217 -6.80 14.37 -28.41
N LEU A 218 -6.86 15.16 -27.35
CA LEU A 218 -7.70 16.35 -27.27
C LEU A 218 -7.22 17.44 -28.25
N THR A 219 -5.91 17.65 -28.36
CA THR A 219 -5.33 18.60 -29.33
C THR A 219 -5.62 18.16 -30.76
N GLY A 220 -5.49 16.87 -31.06
CA GLY A 220 -5.87 16.30 -32.36
C GLY A 220 -7.34 16.55 -32.68
N LEU A 221 -8.24 16.21 -31.77
CA LEU A 221 -9.69 16.44 -31.92
C LEU A 221 -10.02 17.92 -32.16
N ALA A 222 -9.38 18.85 -31.46
CA ALA A 222 -9.58 20.30 -31.67
C ALA A 222 -9.14 20.76 -33.06
N ILE A 223 -8.00 20.28 -33.55
CA ILE A 223 -7.47 20.60 -34.89
C ILE A 223 -8.36 20.02 -35.99
N PHE A 224 -8.79 18.77 -35.86
CA PHE A 224 -9.64 18.11 -36.86
C PHE A 224 -11.11 18.61 -36.80
N GLY A 225 -11.62 18.94 -35.61
CA GLY A 225 -12.96 19.50 -35.43
C GLY A 225 -13.13 20.88 -36.07
N ARG A 226 -12.09 21.74 -36.00
CA ARG A 226 -12.08 23.06 -36.65
C ARG A 226 -12.23 23.01 -38.17
N ARG A 227 -11.88 21.89 -38.82
CA ARG A 227 -11.99 21.73 -40.28
C ARG A 227 -13.40 21.39 -40.77
N ARG A 228 -14.33 21.05 -39.88
CA ARG A 228 -15.72 20.69 -40.26
C ARG A 228 -16.72 21.85 -40.24
N SER A 229 -16.35 23.04 -39.78
CA SER A 229 -17.24 24.20 -39.71
C SER A 229 -17.18 25.13 -40.93
N VAL A 230 -16.63 24.66 -42.07
CA VAL A 230 -16.62 25.39 -43.34
C VAL A 230 -17.19 24.50 -44.44
N ILE A 231 -18.52 24.29 -44.41
CA ILE A 231 -19.36 23.96 -45.57
C ILE A 231 -20.70 24.66 -45.35
#